data_AF-A0ABD1X5L7-F1
#
_entry.id   AF-A0ABD1X5L7-F1
#
_cell.length_a   1.000
_cell.length_b   1.000
_cell.length_c   1.000
_cell.angle_alpha   90.00
_cell.angle_beta   90.00
_cell.angle_gamma   90.00
#
_symmetry.space_group_name_H-M   'P 1'
#
loop_
_entity.id
_entity.type
_entity.pdbx_description
1 polymer ?
#
loop_
_entity_poly.entity_id
_entity_poly.type
_entity_poly.pdbx_seq_one_letter_code
_entity_poly.pdbx_strand_id
1 'polypeptide(L)'
;MASKMSSVKERLGFSSDNFAVGGLCKTLLIAGLLLYLIILFQSNQNPNCPANPRSFSPFLKRDPISINSRTNQTSEDTPTNLSHLVFGLLGSEKAWHQRKAYIESWWRPKVTKGYLYLDEPPTGELRPWSTVWPPYRVSDDLTKLLQETKAQAPVMIRMVHGVMEVFRELKDNENIRWIVMGDDDSIFFVENMVDVLAKYDHTKYYYLGGQSEFIMSNFWYSFNQGFGGAGFMLSYPLAKALAKDMEGCLRRYAHFTSADKITFACIADIGVNLSPQKGSHQIDLRGDISGFLSSHPKSPLMSLHHFNGVQPIFPSMDRFESTRHLMKAANVDQSRMLQQTICYHRQHKWSFSISWGYSVHIYERVMPRSYLQNPIETFQMWSEMLSPPYYMFNTRVLSNYSCEAPHVFFFESIKKTSKNEIVTSYSRASPRGIFLSCSSNESRTAEHIFKIEVVSPATKRIEMDRCECCDIVGIVGNKAHIKFRECMTDEIIA
;
A
#
# COMPACT_ATOMS: atom_id res chain seq x y z
N MET A 1 12.70 -24.91 -42.94
CA MET A 1 13.42 -24.59 -44.18
C MET A 1 14.69 -23.84 -43.82
N ALA A 2 15.81 -24.56 -43.87
CA ALA A 2 17.13 -23.97 -43.76
C ALA A 2 17.45 -23.18 -45.04
N SER A 3 17.91 -21.94 -44.90
CA SER A 3 19.02 -21.36 -45.68
C SER A 3 19.18 -19.89 -45.32
N LYS A 4 20.44 -19.43 -45.37
CA LYS A 4 20.95 -18.08 -45.07
C LYS A 4 21.24 -17.79 -43.59
N MET A 5 22.43 -18.19 -43.16
CA MET A 5 23.48 -17.20 -42.84
C MET A 5 24.84 -17.90 -42.63
N SER A 6 25.52 -18.22 -43.73
CA SER A 6 26.97 -18.48 -43.73
C SER A 6 27.63 -17.50 -44.70
N SER A 7 28.08 -16.36 -44.20
CA SER A 7 29.01 -15.47 -44.91
C SER A 7 29.45 -14.34 -43.99
N VAL A 8 30.22 -14.65 -42.94
CA VAL A 8 31.21 -13.73 -42.33
C VAL A 8 32.28 -14.61 -41.70
N LYS A 9 33.17 -15.19 -42.51
CA LYS A 9 34.35 -15.89 -42.01
C LYS A 9 35.50 -15.70 -42.98
N GLU A 10 35.93 -14.45 -43.14
CA GLU A 10 37.26 -14.13 -43.66
C GLU A 10 37.62 -12.68 -43.35
N ARG A 11 38.18 -12.47 -42.16
CA ARG A 11 39.24 -11.49 -41.85
C ARG A 11 39.61 -11.66 -40.39
N LEU A 12 40.91 -11.61 -40.12
CA LEU A 12 41.62 -11.86 -38.86
C LEU A 12 42.19 -13.27 -38.80
N GLY A 13 43.35 -13.40 -39.48
CA GLY A 13 44.26 -14.51 -39.26
C GLY A 13 44.81 -14.46 -37.84
N PHE A 14 44.79 -15.62 -37.17
CA PHE A 14 45.72 -15.91 -36.09
C PHE A 14 46.19 -17.35 -36.22
N SER A 15 47.50 -17.46 -36.31
CA SER A 15 48.33 -18.65 -36.43
C SER A 15 48.16 -19.58 -35.23
N SER A 16 48.44 -20.85 -35.48
CA SER A 16 48.45 -21.97 -34.55
C SER A 16 49.51 -21.83 -33.45
N ASP A 17 49.08 -21.60 -32.20
CA ASP A 17 49.86 -21.84 -30.97
C ASP A 17 48.92 -22.12 -29.77
N ASN A 18 48.03 -23.12 -29.91
CA ASN A 18 47.00 -23.42 -28.89
C ASN A 18 47.29 -24.62 -27.97
N PHE A 19 48.52 -25.15 -27.97
CA PHE A 19 48.84 -26.30 -27.11
C PHE A 19 49.37 -25.93 -25.71
N ALA A 20 49.85 -24.70 -25.48
CA ALA A 20 50.39 -24.29 -24.17
C ALA A 20 49.36 -23.64 -23.24
N VAL A 21 48.34 -22.95 -23.79
CA VAL A 21 47.33 -22.21 -23.00
C VAL A 21 46.34 -23.15 -22.30
N GLY A 22 46.03 -24.30 -22.91
CA GLY A 22 45.14 -25.32 -22.32
C GLY A 22 45.70 -25.98 -21.05
N GLY A 23 47.04 -26.09 -20.94
CA GLY A 23 47.71 -26.63 -19.75
C GLY A 23 47.64 -25.66 -18.56
N LEU A 24 47.88 -24.37 -18.81
CA LEU A 24 47.84 -23.31 -17.79
C LEU A 24 46.42 -23.05 -17.25
N CYS A 25 45.40 -23.11 -18.12
CA CYS A 25 44.01 -22.99 -17.67
C CYS A 25 43.57 -24.17 -16.79
N LYS A 26 44.04 -25.39 -17.11
CA LYS A 26 43.72 -26.58 -16.30
C LYS A 26 44.42 -26.53 -14.93
N THR A 27 45.67 -26.10 -14.86
CA THR A 27 46.38 -25.97 -13.58
C THR A 27 45.77 -24.88 -12.69
N LEU A 28 45.34 -23.75 -13.26
CA LEU A 28 44.64 -22.70 -12.51
C LEU A 28 43.27 -23.15 -11.99
N LEU A 29 42.50 -23.90 -12.79
CA LEU A 29 41.24 -24.48 -12.35
C LEU A 29 41.43 -25.49 -11.21
N ILE A 30 42.43 -26.37 -11.33
CA ILE A 30 42.74 -27.36 -10.28
C ILE A 30 43.23 -26.66 -9.01
N ALA A 31 44.08 -25.64 -9.13
CA ALA A 31 44.56 -24.86 -8.00
C ALA A 31 43.41 -24.11 -7.29
N GLY A 32 42.50 -23.50 -8.05
CA GLY A 32 41.32 -22.83 -7.49
C GLY A 32 40.37 -23.79 -6.77
N LEU A 33 40.17 -24.98 -7.32
CA LEU A 33 39.32 -26.01 -6.71
C LEU A 33 39.95 -26.59 -5.44
N LEU A 34 41.28 -26.78 -5.43
CA LEU A 34 42.03 -27.16 -4.22
C LEU A 34 41.95 -26.07 -3.14
N LEU A 35 42.09 -24.79 -3.51
CA LEU A 35 41.99 -23.68 -2.56
C LEU A 35 40.59 -23.60 -1.94
N TYR A 36 39.54 -23.77 -2.76
CA TYR A 36 38.16 -23.84 -2.31
C TYR A 36 37.91 -25.01 -1.35
N LEU A 37 38.44 -26.19 -1.67
CA LEU A 37 38.35 -27.36 -0.79
C LEU A 37 39.11 -27.17 0.52
N ILE A 38 40.27 -26.51 0.51
CA ILE A 38 41.03 -26.17 1.72
C ILE A 38 40.24 -25.19 2.60
N ILE A 39 39.60 -24.17 2.01
CA ILE A 39 38.74 -23.23 2.75
C ILE A 39 37.54 -23.95 3.37
N LEU A 40 36.90 -24.86 2.64
CA LEU A 40 35.82 -25.68 3.18
C LEU A 40 36.29 -26.61 4.30
N PHE A 41 37.48 -27.20 4.17
CA PHE A 41 38.07 -28.07 5.20
C PHE A 41 38.46 -27.28 6.45
N GLN A 42 39.05 -26.08 6.31
CA GLN A 42 39.39 -25.19 7.42
C GLN A 42 38.14 -24.64 8.12
N SER A 43 37.08 -24.33 7.36
CA SER A 43 35.78 -23.93 7.91
C SER A 43 35.11 -25.08 8.69
N ASN A 44 35.25 -26.33 8.21
CA ASN A 44 34.73 -27.52 8.89
C ASN A 44 35.61 -28.04 10.05
N GLN A 45 36.85 -27.56 10.19
CA GLN A 45 37.74 -27.93 11.30
C GLN A 45 37.57 -27.05 12.54
N ASN A 46 36.61 -26.11 12.54
CA ASN A 46 36.27 -25.31 13.70
C ASN A 46 34.82 -25.56 14.20
N PRO A 47 34.50 -26.75 14.75
CA PRO A 47 33.18 -27.06 15.28
C PRO A 47 33.00 -26.56 16.73
N ASN A 48 33.35 -25.31 17.04
CA ASN A 48 33.18 -24.73 18.38
C ASN A 48 32.77 -23.25 18.33
N CYS A 49 31.53 -23.00 17.89
CA CYS A 49 30.75 -21.90 18.45
C CYS A 49 29.83 -22.50 19.51
N PRO A 50 30.01 -22.24 20.81
CA PRO A 50 29.08 -22.71 21.82
C PRO A 50 27.79 -21.90 21.70
N ALA A 51 26.80 -22.47 21.03
CA ALA A 51 25.42 -22.16 21.28
C ALA A 51 24.97 -23.00 22.47
N ASN A 52 24.76 -22.37 23.64
CA ASN A 52 23.59 -22.73 24.44
C ASN A 52 23.09 -21.56 25.30
N PRO A 53 21.76 -21.46 25.49
CA PRO A 53 21.05 -20.33 26.08
C PRO A 53 20.89 -20.49 27.59
N ARG A 54 20.50 -19.38 28.23
CA ARG A 54 20.16 -19.20 29.66
C ARG A 54 21.34 -18.78 30.54
N SER A 55 21.46 -17.47 30.72
CA SER A 55 21.52 -16.82 32.05
C SER A 55 21.93 -15.36 31.90
N PHE A 56 20.97 -14.46 31.67
CA PHE A 56 21.16 -13.03 31.94
C PHE A 56 19.88 -12.41 32.50
N SER A 57 19.75 -12.50 33.81
CA SER A 57 19.30 -11.40 34.65
C SER A 57 20.19 -11.44 35.89
N PRO A 58 20.90 -10.34 36.20
CA PRO A 58 20.40 -9.55 37.31
C PRO A 58 20.64 -8.03 37.17
N PHE A 59 19.69 -7.27 37.69
CA PHE A 59 19.90 -6.04 38.48
C PHE A 59 21.07 -5.11 38.09
N LEU A 60 20.77 -4.10 37.28
CA LEU A 60 21.52 -2.84 37.31
C LEU A 60 20.92 -1.93 38.38
N LYS A 61 21.63 -1.81 39.49
CA LYS A 61 21.53 -0.71 40.44
C LYS A 61 21.67 0.61 39.69
N ARG A 62 20.68 1.50 39.83
CA ARG A 62 20.81 2.91 39.46
C ARG A 62 21.58 3.61 40.58
N ASP A 63 22.77 4.12 40.27
CA ASP A 63 23.32 5.25 41.01
C ASP A 63 22.63 6.54 40.54
N PRO A 64 22.36 7.50 41.45
CA PRO A 64 21.60 8.69 41.11
C PRO A 64 22.49 9.71 40.38
N ILE A 65 22.33 9.82 39.07
CA ILE A 65 22.82 10.98 38.33
C ILE A 65 21.89 12.16 38.67
N SER A 66 22.42 13.10 39.46
CA SER A 66 21.87 14.43 39.68
C SER A 66 21.80 15.18 38.34
N ILE A 67 20.66 15.07 37.64
CA ILE A 67 20.32 15.96 36.53
C ILE A 67 19.68 17.20 37.14
N ASN A 68 20.45 18.29 37.17
CA ASN A 68 19.93 19.63 37.39
C ASN A 68 18.79 19.87 36.40
N SER A 69 17.57 19.99 36.91
CA SER A 69 16.39 20.35 36.13
C SER A 69 16.55 21.79 35.63
N ARG A 70 17.13 21.95 34.45
CA ARG A 70 16.73 23.06 33.59
C ARG A 70 15.34 22.69 33.09
N THR A 71 14.36 23.38 33.64
CA THR A 71 12.98 23.48 33.15
C THR A 71 13.02 23.97 31.70
N ASN A 72 13.21 23.04 30.77
CA ASN A 72 12.81 23.24 29.38
C ASN A 72 11.41 22.68 29.27
N GLN A 73 10.48 23.56 28.87
CA GLN A 73 9.07 23.29 28.65
C GLN A 73 8.89 21.93 27.99
N THR A 74 8.31 20.99 28.72
CA THR A 74 7.71 19.79 28.15
C THR A 74 6.62 20.27 27.20
N SER A 75 6.87 20.18 25.89
CA SER A 75 5.78 20.07 24.93
C SER A 75 4.85 18.98 25.46
N GLU A 76 3.61 19.32 25.78
CA GLU A 76 2.65 18.34 26.29
C GLU A 76 2.64 17.13 25.35
N ASP A 77 2.96 15.96 25.90
CA ASP A 77 3.15 14.68 25.22
C ASP A 77 1.79 14.10 24.75
N THR A 78 1.03 14.94 24.05
CA THR A 78 -0.31 14.63 23.56
C THR A 78 -0.18 13.69 22.37
N PRO A 79 -0.98 12.61 22.29
CA PRO A 79 -0.96 11.71 21.14
C PRO A 79 -1.18 12.45 19.82
N THR A 80 -0.55 11.96 18.73
CA THR A 80 -0.78 12.52 17.40
C THR A 80 -2.26 12.40 17.04
N ASN A 81 -2.85 13.50 16.57
CA ASN A 81 -4.22 13.57 16.12
C ASN A 81 -4.28 14.35 14.79
N LEU A 82 -5.45 14.43 14.17
CA LEU A 82 -5.62 15.06 12.85
C LEU A 82 -5.15 16.53 12.79
N SER A 83 -5.23 17.28 13.90
CA SER A 83 -4.80 18.68 13.91
C SER A 83 -3.29 18.88 13.74
N HIS A 84 -2.51 17.80 13.93
CA HIS A 84 -1.06 17.76 13.76
C HIS A 84 -0.63 17.36 12.33
N LEU A 85 -1.56 17.01 11.45
CA LEU A 85 -1.30 16.64 10.07
C LEU A 85 -1.63 17.81 9.13
N VAL A 86 -0.84 17.98 8.09
CA VAL A 86 -1.12 18.88 6.97
C VAL A 86 -0.99 18.12 5.65
N PHE A 87 -1.96 18.28 4.77
CA PHE A 87 -2.00 17.62 3.47
C PHE A 87 -1.54 18.57 2.36
N GLY A 88 -0.50 18.19 1.62
CA GLY A 88 -0.07 18.81 0.38
C GLY A 88 -0.51 17.96 -0.80
N LEU A 89 -1.59 18.37 -1.46
CA LEU A 89 -2.11 17.66 -2.63
C LEU A 89 -1.59 18.32 -3.90
N LEU A 90 -1.06 17.52 -4.82
CA LEU A 90 -0.49 18.00 -6.08
C LEU A 90 -1.45 17.63 -7.21
N GLY A 91 -1.83 18.63 -8.01
CA GLY A 91 -2.73 18.42 -9.14
C GLY A 91 -2.44 19.35 -10.30
N SER A 92 -3.36 19.37 -11.24
CA SER A 92 -3.46 20.42 -12.26
C SER A 92 -4.86 20.95 -12.35
N GLU A 93 -5.01 22.19 -12.79
CA GLU A 93 -6.33 22.81 -13.00
C GLU A 93 -7.18 21.93 -13.91
N LYS A 94 -6.58 21.50 -15.02
CA LYS A 94 -7.22 20.66 -16.04
C LYS A 94 -7.69 19.32 -15.48
N ALA A 95 -6.87 18.65 -14.67
CA ALA A 95 -7.22 17.33 -14.12
C ALA A 95 -8.25 17.44 -13.00
N TRP A 96 -8.24 18.53 -12.24
CA TRP A 96 -9.15 18.76 -11.12
C TRP A 96 -10.63 18.65 -11.50
N HIS A 97 -11.00 19.11 -12.71
CA HIS A 97 -12.37 18.99 -13.24
C HIS A 97 -12.93 17.56 -13.14
N GLN A 98 -12.08 16.57 -13.37
CA GLN A 98 -12.44 15.15 -13.38
C GLN A 98 -12.09 14.43 -12.07
N ARG A 99 -11.20 14.99 -11.25
CA ARG A 99 -10.62 14.29 -10.09
C ARG A 99 -11.15 14.78 -8.74
N LYS A 100 -11.76 15.97 -8.69
CA LYS A 100 -12.29 16.59 -7.45
C LYS A 100 -13.13 15.64 -6.59
N ALA A 101 -13.92 14.76 -7.21
CA ALA A 101 -14.81 13.83 -6.53
C ALA A 101 -14.05 12.80 -5.65
N TYR A 102 -12.80 12.45 -5.98
CA TYR A 102 -11.97 11.58 -5.13
C TYR A 102 -11.56 12.30 -3.86
N ILE A 103 -11.13 13.55 -3.95
CA ILE A 103 -10.79 14.36 -2.78
C ILE A 103 -12.03 14.67 -1.94
N GLU A 104 -13.16 15.02 -2.57
CA GLU A 104 -14.45 15.23 -1.89
C GLU A 104 -14.91 14.02 -1.06
N SER A 105 -14.45 12.80 -1.39
CA SER A 105 -14.87 11.58 -0.70
C SER A 105 -14.30 11.46 0.73
N TRP A 106 -13.19 12.13 1.03
CA TRP A 106 -12.49 12.02 2.31
C TRP A 106 -12.11 13.36 2.93
N TRP A 107 -11.96 14.43 2.14
CA TRP A 107 -11.63 15.76 2.64
C TRP A 107 -12.76 16.30 3.52
N ARG A 108 -12.41 16.88 4.68
CA ARG A 108 -13.39 17.38 5.65
C ARG A 108 -13.20 18.89 5.82
N PRO A 109 -14.06 19.72 5.22
CA PRO A 109 -13.94 21.17 5.30
C PRO A 109 -13.83 21.66 6.75
N LYS A 110 -12.91 22.58 7.01
CA LYS A 110 -12.61 23.14 8.35
C LYS A 110 -12.05 22.14 9.38
N VAL A 111 -11.88 20.87 9.02
CA VAL A 111 -11.33 19.82 9.90
C VAL A 111 -9.97 19.37 9.41
N THR A 112 -9.85 18.99 8.13
CA THR A 112 -8.56 18.68 7.51
C THR A 112 -7.81 19.97 7.19
N LYS A 113 -6.49 19.99 7.43
CA LYS A 113 -5.60 21.11 7.14
C LYS A 113 -4.74 20.77 5.92
N GLY A 114 -4.54 21.71 5.02
CA GLY A 114 -3.77 21.46 3.82
C GLY A 114 -4.17 22.32 2.65
N TYR A 115 -3.51 22.07 1.52
CA TYR A 115 -3.66 22.82 0.29
C TYR A 115 -3.59 21.90 -0.93
N LEU A 116 -4.36 22.25 -1.96
CA LEU A 116 -4.20 21.71 -3.30
C LEU A 116 -3.34 22.67 -4.12
N TYR A 117 -2.19 22.20 -4.59
CA TYR A 117 -1.30 22.94 -5.47
C TYR A 117 -1.65 22.64 -6.92
N LEU A 118 -2.07 23.71 -7.61
CA LEU A 118 -2.36 23.70 -9.04
C LEU A 118 -1.21 24.30 -9.82
N ASP A 119 -1.17 24.00 -11.11
CA ASP A 119 -0.21 24.53 -12.06
C ASP A 119 -0.60 25.90 -12.61
N GLU A 120 -1.89 26.19 -12.64
CA GLU A 120 -2.43 27.48 -13.02
C GLU A 120 -3.65 27.86 -12.15
N PRO A 121 -4.03 29.16 -12.11
CA PRO A 121 -5.22 29.58 -11.38
C PRO A 121 -6.48 28.88 -11.92
N PRO A 122 -7.42 28.43 -11.06
CA PRO A 122 -8.69 27.84 -11.49
C PRO A 122 -9.43 28.73 -12.48
N THR A 123 -10.05 28.16 -13.51
CA THR A 123 -10.81 28.91 -14.53
C THR A 123 -12.22 28.34 -14.71
N GLY A 124 -13.06 29.06 -15.45
CA GLY A 124 -14.41 28.61 -15.83
C GLY A 124 -15.27 28.15 -14.65
N GLU A 125 -15.75 26.91 -14.71
CA GLU A 125 -16.64 26.28 -13.73
C GLU A 125 -15.99 26.03 -12.36
N LEU A 126 -14.67 26.17 -12.23
CA LEU A 126 -13.98 26.11 -10.94
C LEU A 126 -14.07 27.42 -10.16
N ARG A 127 -14.71 28.46 -10.71
CA ARG A 127 -14.97 29.73 -10.04
C ARG A 127 -16.47 29.94 -9.75
N PRO A 128 -16.85 30.35 -8.52
CA PRO A 128 -15.97 30.52 -7.36
C PRO A 128 -15.45 29.18 -6.83
N TRP A 129 -14.24 29.18 -6.26
CA TRP A 129 -13.65 27.99 -5.67
C TRP A 129 -14.54 27.49 -4.52
N SER A 130 -14.94 26.22 -4.58
CA SER A 130 -15.88 25.69 -3.61
C SER A 130 -15.27 25.62 -2.22
N THR A 131 -16.05 25.99 -1.21
CA THR A 131 -15.64 25.91 0.21
C THR A 131 -15.59 24.48 0.73
N VAL A 132 -16.12 23.50 -0.02
CA VAL A 132 -16.01 22.07 0.30
C VAL A 132 -14.68 21.45 -0.15
N TRP A 133 -13.95 22.12 -1.03
CA TRP A 133 -12.65 21.64 -1.53
C TRP A 133 -11.52 22.09 -0.60
N PRO A 134 -10.34 21.45 -0.69
CA PRO A 134 -9.13 22.01 -0.08
C PRO A 134 -8.90 23.43 -0.61
N PRO A 135 -8.42 24.38 0.22
CA PRO A 135 -7.94 25.66 -0.28
C PRO A 135 -6.85 25.41 -1.33
N TYR A 136 -6.87 26.15 -2.44
CA TYR A 136 -5.84 25.99 -3.46
C TYR A 136 -4.68 26.99 -3.31
N ARG A 137 -3.56 26.62 -3.91
CA ARG A 137 -2.41 27.48 -4.23
C ARG A 137 -2.03 27.25 -5.69
N VAL A 138 -1.41 28.25 -6.29
CA VAL A 138 -0.75 28.08 -7.60
C VAL A 138 0.73 27.87 -7.30
N SER A 139 1.32 26.85 -7.91
CA SER A 139 2.72 26.51 -7.70
C SER A 139 3.62 27.66 -8.17
N ASP A 140 4.75 27.85 -7.50
CA ASP A 140 5.72 28.90 -7.85
C ASP A 140 6.22 28.79 -9.31
N ASP A 141 6.64 29.92 -9.88
CA ASP A 141 7.29 29.96 -11.19
C ASP A 141 8.73 29.43 -11.11
N LEU A 142 8.94 28.23 -11.67
CA LEU A 142 10.24 27.56 -11.70
C LEU A 142 11.03 27.80 -13.00
N THR A 143 10.61 28.73 -13.86
CA THR A 143 11.21 28.95 -15.19
C THR A 143 12.72 29.09 -15.15
N LYS A 144 13.25 29.89 -14.21
CA LYS A 144 14.70 30.10 -14.05
C LYS A 144 15.43 28.80 -13.70
N LEU A 145 14.93 28.06 -12.70
CA LEU A 145 15.52 26.79 -12.27
C LEU A 145 15.51 25.78 -13.43
N LEU A 146 14.38 25.67 -14.14
CA LEU A 146 14.22 24.74 -15.25
C LEU A 146 15.16 25.05 -16.43
N GLN A 147 15.37 26.34 -16.73
CA GLN A 147 16.32 26.78 -17.75
C GLN A 147 17.76 26.48 -17.34
N GLU A 148 18.13 26.76 -16.08
CA GLU A 148 19.47 26.49 -15.54
C GLU A 148 19.80 25.00 -15.59
N THR A 149 18.87 24.14 -15.15
CA THR A 149 19.13 22.70 -15.02
C THR A 149 18.86 21.92 -16.29
N LYS A 150 18.18 22.51 -17.29
CA LYS A 150 17.66 21.82 -18.48
C LYS A 150 16.90 20.55 -18.09
N ALA A 151 16.01 20.68 -17.11
CA ALA A 151 15.33 19.53 -16.51
C ALA A 151 14.63 18.67 -17.56
N GLN A 152 14.81 17.36 -17.48
CA GLN A 152 14.26 16.42 -18.46
C GLN A 152 12.73 16.34 -18.39
N ALA A 153 12.16 16.49 -17.18
CA ALA A 153 10.72 16.47 -16.94
C ALA A 153 10.30 17.64 -16.04
N PRO A 154 10.02 18.84 -16.61
CA PRO A 154 9.68 20.04 -15.83
C PRO A 154 8.49 19.89 -14.86
N VAL A 155 7.47 19.12 -15.25
CA VAL A 155 6.30 18.85 -14.39
C VAL A 155 6.70 18.11 -13.11
N MET A 156 7.66 17.20 -13.20
CA MET A 156 8.12 16.43 -12.04
C MET A 156 8.88 17.30 -11.04
N ILE A 157 9.65 18.28 -11.54
CA ILE A 157 10.33 19.28 -10.71
C ILE A 157 9.32 20.10 -9.92
N ARG A 158 8.22 20.55 -10.55
CA ARG A 158 7.12 21.24 -9.87
C ARG A 158 6.53 20.39 -8.73
N MET A 159 6.24 19.12 -9.00
CA MET A 159 5.63 18.23 -8.00
C MET A 159 6.51 18.07 -6.76
N VAL A 160 7.83 17.89 -6.95
CA VAL A 160 8.77 17.78 -5.82
C VAL A 160 8.93 19.12 -5.09
N HIS A 161 9.02 20.22 -5.84
CA HIS A 161 9.09 21.57 -5.28
C HIS A 161 7.91 21.88 -4.35
N GLY A 162 6.73 21.34 -4.65
CA GLY A 162 5.53 21.48 -3.82
C GLY A 162 5.70 21.05 -2.37
N VAL A 163 6.63 20.14 -2.04
CA VAL A 163 6.95 19.79 -0.64
C VAL A 163 7.47 21.02 0.13
N MET A 164 8.34 21.81 -0.49
CA MET A 164 8.86 23.06 0.09
C MET A 164 7.75 24.11 0.20
N GLU A 165 6.87 24.20 -0.80
CA GLU A 165 5.77 25.16 -0.78
C GLU A 165 4.78 24.87 0.34
N VAL A 166 4.41 23.60 0.53
CA VAL A 166 3.56 23.15 1.65
C VAL A 166 4.23 23.47 2.98
N PHE A 167 5.53 23.19 3.11
CA PHE A 167 6.29 23.53 4.32
C PHE A 167 6.28 25.04 4.60
N ARG A 168 6.44 25.88 3.56
CA ARG A 168 6.41 27.34 3.67
C ARG A 168 5.07 27.87 4.19
N GLU A 169 3.95 27.26 3.79
CA GLU A 169 2.62 27.64 4.31
C GLU A 169 2.46 27.37 5.81
N LEU A 170 3.30 26.52 6.41
CA LEU A 170 3.24 26.22 7.84
C LEU A 170 3.73 27.38 8.72
N LYS A 171 4.50 28.34 8.17
CA LYS A 171 5.00 29.53 8.90
C LYS A 171 5.61 29.19 10.28
N ASP A 172 6.49 28.19 10.31
CA ASP A 172 7.12 27.67 11.53
C ASP A 172 6.14 27.24 12.63
N ASN A 173 4.93 26.80 12.24
CA ASN A 173 3.97 26.20 13.16
C ASN A 173 4.45 24.81 13.61
N GLU A 174 5.21 24.78 14.70
CA GLU A 174 5.76 23.56 15.30
C GLU A 174 4.69 22.62 15.90
N ASN A 175 3.42 23.05 15.97
CA ASN A 175 2.32 22.14 16.34
C ASN A 175 2.03 21.12 15.22
N ILE A 176 2.45 21.38 13.97
CA ILE A 176 2.37 20.39 12.89
C ILE A 176 3.48 19.37 13.08
N ARG A 177 3.11 18.09 13.06
CA ARG A 177 4.01 16.96 13.27
C ARG A 177 4.31 16.20 11.99
N TRP A 178 3.37 16.21 11.05
CA TRP A 178 3.44 15.41 9.83
C TRP A 178 2.94 16.18 8.63
N ILE A 179 3.73 16.15 7.55
CA ILE A 179 3.32 16.59 6.22
C ILE A 179 2.98 15.35 5.41
N VAL A 180 1.76 15.30 4.91
CA VAL A 180 1.25 14.23 4.04
C VAL A 180 1.22 14.78 2.62
N MET A 181 2.00 14.21 1.73
CA MET A 181 2.01 14.55 0.31
C MET A 181 1.18 13.52 -0.45
N GLY A 182 0.44 13.94 -1.47
CA GLY A 182 -0.38 13.05 -2.30
C GLY A 182 -0.84 13.71 -3.60
N ASP A 183 -1.43 12.90 -4.49
CA ASP A 183 -1.99 13.38 -5.76
C ASP A 183 -3.49 13.74 -5.64
N ASP A 184 -4.00 14.49 -6.62
CA ASP A 184 -5.39 14.94 -6.68
C ASP A 184 -6.43 13.85 -7.02
N ASP A 185 -6.01 12.61 -7.28
CA ASP A 185 -6.86 11.43 -7.45
C ASP A 185 -6.58 10.31 -6.42
N SER A 186 -6.04 10.67 -5.26
CA SER A 186 -5.83 9.77 -4.14
C SER A 186 -6.93 9.87 -3.10
N ILE A 187 -7.37 8.71 -2.60
CA ILE A 187 -8.36 8.60 -1.52
C ILE A 187 -7.62 8.29 -0.21
N PHE A 188 -7.76 9.15 0.81
CA PHE A 188 -7.08 8.95 2.10
C PHE A 188 -8.02 8.49 3.23
N PHE A 189 -7.53 7.55 4.02
CA PHE A 189 -8.18 7.03 5.23
C PHE A 189 -7.54 7.70 6.45
N VAL A 190 -7.96 8.94 6.67
CA VAL A 190 -7.33 9.90 7.59
C VAL A 190 -7.23 9.40 9.05
N GLU A 191 -8.24 8.67 9.55
CA GLU A 191 -8.20 8.15 10.93
C GLU A 191 -7.14 7.06 11.09
N ASN A 192 -7.02 6.17 10.08
CA ASN A 192 -5.97 5.16 10.06
C ASN A 192 -4.57 5.79 9.93
N MET A 193 -4.43 6.85 9.12
CA MET A 193 -3.17 7.59 9.02
C MET A 193 -2.77 8.18 10.37
N VAL A 194 -3.71 8.80 11.09
CA VAL A 194 -3.45 9.32 12.45
C VAL A 194 -2.99 8.21 13.39
N ASP A 195 -3.66 7.06 13.41
CA ASP A 195 -3.29 5.94 14.29
C ASP A 195 -1.91 5.36 13.97
N VAL A 196 -1.55 5.29 12.68
CA VAL A 196 -0.22 4.84 12.25
C VAL A 196 0.84 5.85 12.68
N LEU A 197 0.64 7.13 12.37
CA LEU A 197 1.60 8.20 12.68
C LEU A 197 1.76 8.47 14.18
N ALA A 198 0.74 8.16 14.99
CA ALA A 198 0.82 8.23 16.45
C ALA A 198 1.81 7.24 17.06
N LYS A 199 2.24 6.21 16.32
CA LYS A 199 3.23 5.21 16.76
C LYS A 199 4.68 5.68 16.59
N TYR A 200 4.89 6.77 15.85
CA TYR A 200 6.22 7.28 15.52
C TYR A 200 6.54 8.53 16.34
N ASP A 201 7.80 8.63 16.78
CA ASP A 201 8.33 9.84 17.41
C ASP A 201 8.47 10.94 16.35
N HIS A 202 7.47 11.78 16.22
CA HIS A 202 7.42 12.87 15.24
C HIS A 202 8.58 13.89 15.34
N THR A 203 9.39 13.86 16.40
CA THR A 203 10.58 14.71 16.54
C THR A 203 11.81 14.15 15.82
N LYS A 204 11.74 12.92 15.30
CA LYS A 204 12.78 12.27 14.51
C LYS A 204 12.51 12.39 13.01
N TYR A 205 13.50 12.04 12.21
CA TYR A 205 13.34 11.95 10.77
C TYR A 205 12.65 10.65 10.36
N TYR A 206 11.45 10.78 9.83
CA TYR A 206 10.70 9.67 9.26
C TYR A 206 10.14 10.01 7.89
N TYR A 207 10.37 9.10 6.95
CA TYR A 207 9.78 9.05 5.63
C TYR A 207 8.95 7.77 5.52
N LEU A 208 7.62 7.90 5.51
CA LEU A 208 6.70 6.77 5.41
C LEU A 208 5.95 6.83 4.08
N GLY A 209 5.66 5.68 3.46
CA GLY A 209 4.91 5.66 2.21
C GLY A 209 4.72 4.25 1.67
N GLY A 210 3.98 4.12 0.57
CA GLY A 210 3.68 2.85 -0.10
C GLY A 210 4.57 2.61 -1.31
N GLN A 211 4.89 1.34 -1.55
CA GLN A 211 5.47 0.88 -2.81
C GLN A 211 4.36 0.57 -3.82
N SER A 212 4.73 0.42 -5.09
CA SER A 212 3.78 -0.03 -6.11
C SER A 212 3.52 -1.53 -6.01
N GLU A 213 2.29 -1.95 -6.28
CA GLU A 213 1.89 -3.35 -6.41
C GLU A 213 2.56 -4.03 -7.60
N PHE A 214 2.93 -3.27 -8.63
CA PHE A 214 3.54 -3.74 -9.86
C PHE A 214 5.07 -3.74 -9.75
N ILE A 215 5.71 -4.88 -10.04
CA ILE A 215 7.15 -5.04 -9.82
C ILE A 215 7.98 -4.06 -10.66
N MET A 216 7.56 -3.78 -11.90
CA MET A 216 8.35 -2.96 -12.81
C MET A 216 8.32 -1.48 -12.46
N SER A 217 7.23 -0.98 -11.87
CA SER A 217 7.21 0.38 -11.31
C SER A 217 8.30 0.53 -10.26
N ASN A 218 8.44 -0.43 -9.34
CA ASN A 218 9.50 -0.38 -8.33
C ASN A 218 10.91 -0.57 -8.95
N PHE A 219 11.04 -1.43 -9.96
CA PHE A 219 12.32 -1.65 -10.65
C PHE A 219 12.81 -0.41 -11.43
N TRP A 220 11.92 0.28 -12.15
CA TRP A 220 12.27 1.46 -12.95
C TRP A 220 12.55 2.69 -12.07
N TYR A 221 11.79 2.84 -10.99
CA TYR A 221 11.90 4.00 -10.11
C TYR A 221 12.80 3.72 -8.91
N SER A 222 12.28 3.03 -7.89
CA SER A 222 13.04 2.54 -6.74
C SER A 222 12.19 1.61 -5.87
N PHE A 223 12.79 0.58 -5.27
CA PHE A 223 12.16 -0.16 -4.17
C PHE A 223 12.23 0.60 -2.83
N ASN A 224 13.00 1.69 -2.75
CA ASN A 224 13.18 2.46 -1.52
C ASN A 224 12.45 3.81 -1.55
N GLN A 225 11.48 4.00 -2.44
CA GLN A 225 10.63 5.19 -2.50
C GLN A 225 9.20 4.92 -2.06
N GLY A 226 8.56 5.92 -1.44
CA GLY A 226 7.11 6.02 -1.41
C GLY A 226 6.63 6.61 -2.73
N PHE A 227 5.60 6.02 -3.33
CA PHE A 227 4.96 6.58 -4.52
C PHE A 227 4.03 7.72 -4.12
N GLY A 228 4.08 8.84 -4.86
CA GLY A 228 3.34 10.07 -4.58
C GLY A 228 1.83 9.86 -4.66
N GLY A 229 1.36 9.07 -5.63
CA GLY A 229 -0.04 8.70 -5.75
C GLY A 229 -0.55 7.92 -4.53
N ALA A 230 0.19 6.92 -4.06
CA ALA A 230 -0.07 6.24 -2.79
C ALA A 230 0.00 7.18 -1.58
N GLY A 231 0.60 8.35 -1.74
CA GLY A 231 0.88 9.30 -0.68
C GLY A 231 2.05 8.88 0.19
N PHE A 232 2.77 9.89 0.68
CA PHE A 232 3.86 9.71 1.63
C PHE A 232 3.81 10.73 2.74
N MET A 233 4.38 10.39 3.88
CA MET A 233 4.37 11.21 5.09
C MET A 233 5.81 11.51 5.51
N LEU A 234 6.06 12.79 5.75
CA LEU A 234 7.30 13.31 6.28
C LEU A 234 7.04 13.83 7.69
N SER A 235 7.84 13.39 8.65
CA SER A 235 7.91 14.07 9.96
C SER A 235 8.30 15.53 9.74
N TYR A 236 7.75 16.44 10.52
CA TYR A 236 8.05 17.88 10.45
C TYR A 236 9.55 18.21 10.33
N PRO A 237 10.46 17.67 11.18
CA PRO A 237 11.88 18.01 11.09
C PRO A 237 12.54 17.50 9.79
N LEU A 238 12.09 16.37 9.23
CA LEU A 238 12.56 15.91 7.92
C LEU A 238 12.08 16.83 6.79
N ALA A 239 10.80 17.21 6.81
CA ALA A 239 10.26 18.13 5.81
C ALA A 239 10.98 19.49 5.84
N LYS A 240 11.31 19.98 7.05
CA LYS A 240 12.11 21.20 7.24
C LYS A 240 13.50 21.07 6.62
N ALA A 241 14.19 19.95 6.84
CA ALA A 241 15.51 19.69 6.27
C ALA A 241 15.45 19.61 4.73
N LEU A 242 14.44 18.92 4.19
CA LEU A 242 14.22 18.79 2.75
C LEU A 242 13.88 20.14 2.09
N ALA A 243 12.98 20.92 2.69
CA ALA A 243 12.62 22.25 2.20
C ALA A 243 13.83 23.20 2.13
N LYS A 244 14.75 23.09 3.10
CA LYS A 244 15.95 23.95 3.17
C LYS A 244 16.91 23.76 1.98
N ASP A 245 17.02 22.55 1.44
CA ASP A 245 17.90 22.24 0.28
C ASP A 245 17.11 21.91 -1.00
N MET A 246 15.83 22.30 -1.08
CA MET A 246 14.95 21.87 -2.16
C MET A 246 15.53 22.17 -3.54
N GLU A 247 15.88 23.43 -3.84
CA GLU A 247 16.44 23.75 -5.15
C GLU A 247 17.81 23.09 -5.39
N GLY A 248 18.63 22.94 -4.35
CA GLY A 248 19.91 22.23 -4.43
C GLY A 248 19.70 20.79 -4.87
N CYS A 249 18.73 20.12 -4.28
CA CYS A 249 18.34 18.76 -4.66
C CYS A 249 17.80 18.70 -6.10
N LEU A 250 16.88 19.60 -6.46
CA LEU A 250 16.30 19.64 -7.81
C LEU A 250 17.38 19.84 -8.88
N ARG A 251 18.43 20.64 -8.60
CA ARG A 251 19.59 20.77 -9.49
C ARG A 251 20.35 19.45 -9.66
N ARG A 252 20.56 18.70 -8.57
CA ARG A 252 21.28 17.40 -8.61
C ARG A 252 20.53 16.34 -9.43
N TYR A 253 19.20 16.28 -9.28
CA TYR A 253 18.38 15.23 -9.88
C TYR A 253 17.47 15.67 -11.02
N ALA A 254 17.74 16.82 -11.64
CA ALA A 254 16.96 17.35 -12.77
C ALA A 254 16.87 16.41 -14.00
N HIS A 255 17.74 15.42 -14.07
CA HIS A 255 17.79 14.40 -15.12
C HIS A 255 16.84 13.21 -14.87
N PHE A 256 16.19 13.13 -13.71
CA PHE A 256 15.15 12.13 -13.47
C PHE A 256 13.80 12.57 -14.03
N THR A 257 12.98 11.58 -14.40
CA THR A 257 11.68 11.78 -15.05
C THR A 257 10.49 11.37 -14.18
N SER A 258 10.71 11.16 -12.89
CA SER A 258 9.68 10.79 -11.90
C SER A 258 9.84 11.65 -10.66
N ALA A 259 8.75 12.31 -10.24
CA ALA A 259 8.71 13.13 -9.04
C ALA A 259 9.03 12.31 -7.78
N ASP A 260 8.49 11.09 -7.68
CA ASP A 260 8.72 10.18 -6.56
C ASP A 260 10.19 9.81 -6.43
N LYS A 261 10.84 9.51 -7.57
CA LYS A 261 12.26 9.15 -7.60
C LYS A 261 13.15 10.33 -7.20
N ILE A 262 12.83 11.54 -7.67
CA ILE A 262 13.54 12.76 -7.27
C ILE A 262 13.36 12.99 -5.76
N THR A 263 12.13 12.91 -5.25
CA THR A 263 11.81 13.11 -3.83
C THR A 263 12.56 12.11 -2.95
N PHE A 264 12.53 10.83 -3.32
CA PHE A 264 13.32 9.80 -2.64
C PHE A 264 14.81 10.12 -2.65
N ALA A 265 15.38 10.52 -3.79
CA ALA A 265 16.81 10.84 -3.87
C ALA A 265 17.17 12.04 -2.97
N CYS A 266 16.32 13.08 -2.91
CA CYS A 266 16.51 14.20 -1.99
C CYS A 266 16.50 13.77 -0.52
N ILE A 267 15.56 12.88 -0.14
CA ILE A 267 15.47 12.37 1.23
C ILE A 267 16.66 11.46 1.56
N ALA A 268 17.15 10.69 0.59
CA ALA A 268 18.33 9.85 0.72
C ALA A 268 19.61 10.68 0.92
N ASP A 269 19.74 11.86 0.28
CA ASP A 269 20.84 12.81 0.53
C ASP A 269 20.87 13.30 1.99
N ILE A 270 19.72 13.37 2.65
CA ILE A 270 19.60 13.69 4.09
C ILE A 270 19.99 12.49 4.97
N GLY A 271 20.05 11.28 4.40
CA GLY A 271 20.40 10.04 5.09
C GLY A 271 19.20 9.29 5.69
N VAL A 272 17.99 9.50 5.17
CA VAL A 272 16.76 8.88 5.69
C VAL A 272 16.23 7.84 4.71
N ASN A 273 15.89 6.66 5.23
CA ASN A 273 15.31 5.57 4.44
C ASN A 273 13.78 5.56 4.53
N LEU A 274 13.15 5.02 3.49
CA LEU A 274 11.72 4.72 3.50
C LEU A 274 11.37 3.73 4.63
N SER A 275 10.29 4.04 5.33
CA SER A 275 9.56 3.13 6.22
C SER A 275 8.29 2.65 5.51
N PRO A 276 8.31 1.50 4.82
CA PRO A 276 7.23 1.08 3.93
C PRO A 276 5.93 0.81 4.69
N GLN A 277 4.82 1.26 4.11
CA GLN A 277 3.48 1.14 4.68
C GLN A 277 2.61 0.23 3.82
N LYS A 278 2.18 -0.90 4.38
CA LYS A 278 1.42 -1.93 3.64
C LYS A 278 0.00 -1.54 3.26
N GLY A 279 -0.54 -0.47 3.84
CA GLY A 279 -1.88 0.06 3.52
C GLY A 279 -1.84 1.33 2.67
N SER A 280 -0.68 1.74 2.16
CA SER A 280 -0.56 2.82 1.20
C SER A 280 -0.43 2.22 -0.19
N HIS A 281 -1.44 2.40 -1.04
CA HIS A 281 -1.53 1.71 -2.33
C HIS A 281 -1.46 2.66 -3.51
N GLN A 282 -0.48 2.44 -4.39
CA GLN A 282 -0.35 3.14 -5.67
C GLN A 282 -1.39 2.61 -6.66
N ILE A 283 -1.71 1.33 -6.61
CA ILE A 283 -2.59 0.61 -7.54
C ILE A 283 -2.15 0.87 -8.99
N ASP A 284 -0.88 0.57 -9.28
CA ASP A 284 -0.44 0.35 -10.65
C ASP A 284 -0.99 -1.02 -11.12
N LEU A 285 -2.30 -1.10 -11.25
CA LEU A 285 -3.07 -2.23 -11.74
C LEU A 285 -4.13 -1.68 -12.70
N ARG A 286 -4.64 -2.53 -13.58
CA ARG A 286 -5.71 -2.19 -14.53
C ARG A 286 -6.89 -3.12 -14.40
N GLY A 287 -8.01 -2.74 -15.00
CA GLY A 287 -9.20 -3.59 -15.07
C GLY A 287 -9.92 -3.68 -13.72
N ASP A 288 -10.43 -4.87 -13.40
CA ASP A 288 -11.18 -5.14 -12.18
C ASP A 288 -10.24 -5.44 -11.01
N ILE A 289 -10.09 -4.50 -10.08
CA ILE A 289 -9.26 -4.67 -8.88
C ILE A 289 -9.99 -5.31 -7.69
N SER A 290 -11.19 -5.88 -7.89
CA SER A 290 -12.00 -6.45 -6.80
C SER A 290 -11.29 -7.56 -6.05
N GLY A 291 -10.54 -8.44 -6.74
CA GLY A 291 -9.77 -9.49 -6.11
C GLY A 291 -8.67 -8.96 -5.17
N PHE A 292 -8.03 -7.85 -5.54
CA PHE A 292 -7.02 -7.15 -4.75
C PHE A 292 -7.64 -6.54 -3.48
N LEU A 293 -8.69 -5.73 -3.63
CA LEU A 293 -9.39 -5.09 -2.50
C LEU A 293 -10.06 -6.09 -1.56
N SER A 294 -10.44 -7.27 -2.07
CA SER A 294 -11.05 -8.35 -1.26
C SER A 294 -10.05 -9.10 -0.37
N SER A 295 -8.74 -8.87 -0.56
CA SER A 295 -7.68 -9.65 0.09
C SER A 295 -6.63 -8.74 0.75
N HIS A 296 -7.03 -7.51 1.12
CA HIS A 296 -6.12 -6.57 1.75
C HIS A 296 -5.54 -7.17 3.03
N PRO A 297 -4.22 -7.02 3.26
CA PRO A 297 -3.55 -7.60 4.42
C PRO A 297 -4.04 -7.00 5.74
N LYS A 298 -3.56 -7.56 6.85
CA LYS A 298 -3.80 -7.03 8.19
C LYS A 298 -2.93 -5.80 8.45
N SER A 299 -3.20 -4.72 7.73
CA SER A 299 -2.65 -3.39 7.99
C SER A 299 -3.78 -2.35 7.94
N PRO A 300 -3.67 -1.23 8.66
CA PRO A 300 -4.57 -0.10 8.46
C PRO A 300 -4.45 0.38 7.01
N LEU A 301 -5.57 0.39 6.28
CA LEU A 301 -5.64 0.99 4.96
C LEU A 301 -5.49 2.51 5.11
N MET A 302 -4.52 3.12 4.45
CA MET A 302 -4.22 4.55 4.54
C MET A 302 -4.54 5.29 3.25
N SER A 303 -4.34 4.65 2.10
CA SER A 303 -4.64 5.28 0.82
C SER A 303 -4.98 4.28 -0.27
N LEU A 304 -5.74 4.77 -1.25
CA LEU A 304 -5.96 4.11 -2.52
C LEU A 304 -5.78 5.14 -3.64
N HIS A 305 -4.85 4.85 -4.56
CA HIS A 305 -4.68 5.51 -5.85
C HIS A 305 -5.00 4.46 -6.94
N HIS A 306 -4.68 4.55 -8.22
CA HIS A 306 -5.08 5.51 -9.24
C HIS A 306 -6.48 5.14 -9.80
N PHE A 307 -7.58 5.61 -9.19
CA PHE A 307 -8.94 5.11 -9.50
C PHE A 307 -9.39 5.34 -10.96
N ASN A 308 -8.80 6.32 -11.64
CA ASN A 308 -9.01 6.57 -13.07
C ASN A 308 -8.49 5.44 -13.96
N GLY A 309 -7.51 4.66 -13.49
CA GLY A 309 -6.86 3.57 -14.24
C GLY A 309 -7.58 2.22 -14.15
N VAL A 310 -8.57 2.11 -13.28
CA VAL A 310 -9.28 0.85 -12.97
C VAL A 310 -10.76 0.94 -13.30
N GLN A 311 -11.45 -0.20 -13.31
CA GLN A 311 -12.91 -0.25 -13.42
C GLN A 311 -13.57 0.22 -12.10
N PRO A 312 -14.85 0.65 -12.12
CA PRO A 312 -15.60 0.88 -10.90
C PRO A 312 -15.56 -0.33 -9.96
N ILE A 313 -15.32 -0.09 -8.67
CA ILE A 313 -15.07 -1.16 -7.70
C ILE A 313 -16.35 -1.80 -7.15
N PHE A 314 -17.52 -1.23 -7.46
CA PHE A 314 -18.84 -1.78 -7.15
C PHE A 314 -19.65 -1.99 -8.45
N PRO A 315 -20.41 -3.09 -8.56
CA PRO A 315 -21.31 -3.30 -9.69
C PRO A 315 -22.36 -2.18 -9.78
N SER A 316 -22.72 -1.82 -11.01
CA SER A 316 -23.79 -0.84 -11.32
C SER A 316 -23.55 0.57 -10.77
N MET A 317 -22.32 0.91 -10.40
CA MET A 317 -21.91 2.26 -9.99
C MET A 317 -20.81 2.77 -10.91
N ASP A 318 -20.70 4.09 -11.08
CA ASP A 318 -19.51 4.69 -11.66
C ASP A 318 -18.34 4.75 -10.64
N ARG A 319 -17.18 5.26 -11.05
CA ARG A 319 -15.98 5.34 -10.18
C ARG A 319 -16.18 6.26 -8.97
N PHE A 320 -16.88 7.37 -9.15
CA PHE A 320 -17.10 8.36 -8.09
C PHE A 320 -18.15 7.89 -7.10
N GLU A 321 -19.25 7.32 -7.61
CA GLU A 321 -20.28 6.66 -6.81
C GLU A 321 -19.67 5.51 -6.01
N SER A 322 -18.85 4.69 -6.65
CA SER A 322 -18.15 3.58 -5.99
C SER A 322 -17.26 4.06 -4.85
N THR A 323 -16.51 5.15 -5.08
CA THR A 323 -15.64 5.75 -4.06
C THR A 323 -16.45 6.27 -2.88
N ARG A 324 -17.50 7.06 -3.14
CA ARG A 324 -18.39 7.58 -2.08
C ARG A 324 -19.07 6.44 -1.33
N HIS A 325 -19.43 5.36 -2.02
CA HIS A 325 -20.05 4.18 -1.41
C HIS A 325 -19.08 3.43 -0.51
N LEU A 326 -17.82 3.22 -0.92
CA LEU A 326 -16.76 2.67 -0.06
C LEU A 326 -16.57 3.51 1.21
N MET A 327 -16.55 4.84 1.05
CA MET A 327 -16.36 5.76 2.17
C MET A 327 -17.51 5.77 3.18
N LYS A 328 -18.71 5.27 2.84
CA LYS A 328 -19.78 5.06 3.83
C LYS A 328 -19.36 4.07 4.92
N ALA A 329 -18.68 2.99 4.56
CA ALA A 329 -18.14 2.04 5.54
C ALA A 329 -16.96 2.65 6.31
N ALA A 330 -16.05 3.31 5.59
CA ALA A 330 -14.87 3.94 6.19
C ALA A 330 -15.24 5.04 7.22
N ASN A 331 -16.32 5.78 6.99
CA ASN A 331 -16.80 6.81 7.91
C ASN A 331 -17.36 6.25 9.23
N VAL A 332 -17.66 4.94 9.27
CA VAL A 332 -18.10 4.26 10.50
C VAL A 332 -16.92 3.62 11.23
N ASP A 333 -16.04 2.93 10.50
CA ASP A 333 -14.86 2.29 11.08
C ASP A 333 -13.74 2.07 10.05
N GLN A 334 -12.73 2.95 10.04
CA GLN A 334 -11.56 2.78 9.17
C GLN A 334 -10.65 1.62 9.61
N SER A 335 -10.64 1.27 10.91
CA SER A 335 -9.69 0.32 11.48
C SER A 335 -9.88 -1.11 10.98
N ARG A 336 -11.01 -1.39 10.32
CA ARG A 336 -11.34 -2.68 9.69
C ARG A 336 -11.42 -2.61 8.17
N MET A 337 -11.34 -1.43 7.55
CA MET A 337 -11.57 -1.28 6.11
C MET A 337 -10.68 -2.22 5.29
N LEU A 338 -11.34 -2.99 4.41
CA LEU A 338 -10.80 -4.01 3.51
C LEU A 338 -10.12 -5.21 4.18
N GLN A 339 -9.97 -5.22 5.51
CA GLN A 339 -9.24 -6.29 6.17
C GLN A 339 -9.94 -7.63 5.99
N GLN A 340 -9.17 -8.60 5.51
CA GLN A 340 -9.69 -9.92 5.22
C GLN A 340 -9.81 -10.77 6.49
N THR A 341 -11.04 -11.23 6.75
CA THR A 341 -11.37 -12.19 7.80
C THR A 341 -11.95 -13.46 7.16
N ILE A 342 -11.42 -14.63 7.52
CA ILE A 342 -11.80 -15.91 6.93
C ILE A 342 -12.47 -16.78 8.00
N CYS A 343 -13.61 -17.37 7.65
CA CYS A 343 -14.44 -18.20 8.54
C CYS A 343 -14.81 -19.51 7.84
N TYR A 344 -15.16 -20.54 8.61
CA TYR A 344 -15.54 -21.83 8.05
C TYR A 344 -16.91 -22.27 8.56
N HIS A 345 -17.79 -22.66 7.63
CA HIS A 345 -19.04 -23.31 7.96
C HIS A 345 -18.89 -24.82 7.83
N ARG A 346 -18.52 -25.49 8.94
CA ARG A 346 -18.20 -26.93 8.91
C ARG A 346 -19.36 -27.81 8.45
N GLN A 347 -20.60 -27.46 8.80
CA GLN A 347 -21.80 -28.23 8.44
C GLN A 347 -21.97 -28.36 6.92
N HIS A 348 -21.83 -27.24 6.18
CA HIS A 348 -21.96 -27.22 4.72
C HIS A 348 -20.61 -27.32 3.99
N LYS A 349 -19.49 -27.38 4.73
CA LYS A 349 -18.11 -27.36 4.23
C LYS A 349 -17.78 -26.11 3.41
N TRP A 350 -18.25 -24.95 3.85
CA TRP A 350 -17.98 -23.68 3.16
C TRP A 350 -16.85 -22.89 3.80
N SER A 351 -16.16 -22.10 2.98
CA SER A 351 -15.28 -21.03 3.45
C SER A 351 -15.90 -19.67 3.14
N PHE A 352 -15.88 -18.78 4.11
CA PHE A 352 -16.22 -17.38 3.94
C PHE A 352 -14.93 -16.57 3.97
N SER A 353 -14.74 -15.67 3.00
CA SER A 353 -13.67 -14.66 3.01
C SER A 353 -14.33 -13.30 2.97
N ILE A 354 -14.15 -12.50 4.01
CA ILE A 354 -14.86 -11.25 4.23
C ILE A 354 -13.84 -10.11 4.22
N SER A 355 -13.94 -9.21 3.24
CA SER A 355 -13.26 -7.92 3.21
C SER A 355 -14.21 -6.88 3.78
N TRP A 356 -13.97 -6.47 5.03
CA TRP A 356 -14.93 -5.65 5.77
C TRP A 356 -15.15 -4.29 5.09
N GLY A 357 -16.42 -3.95 4.85
CA GLY A 357 -16.82 -2.73 4.16
C GLY A 357 -16.70 -2.78 2.63
N TYR A 358 -16.35 -3.94 2.04
CA TYR A 358 -16.22 -4.08 0.60
C TYR A 358 -16.89 -5.32 0.01
N SER A 359 -16.44 -6.53 0.35
CA SER A 359 -16.92 -7.75 -0.30
C SER A 359 -16.93 -8.97 0.63
N VAL A 360 -17.75 -9.96 0.28
CA VAL A 360 -17.73 -11.30 0.88
C VAL A 360 -17.73 -12.36 -0.21
N HIS A 361 -16.85 -13.35 -0.08
CA HIS A 361 -16.80 -14.53 -0.92
C HIS A 361 -17.24 -15.76 -0.15
N ILE A 362 -18.13 -16.56 -0.74
CA ILE A 362 -18.45 -17.92 -0.27
C ILE A 362 -17.81 -18.92 -1.22
N TYR A 363 -17.05 -19.87 -0.68
CA TYR A 363 -16.52 -21.02 -1.40
C TYR A 363 -17.23 -22.28 -0.90
N GLU A 364 -17.74 -23.12 -1.81
CA GLU A 364 -18.41 -24.39 -1.48
C GLU A 364 -17.41 -25.51 -1.16
N ARG A 365 -16.27 -25.13 -0.58
CA ARG A 365 -15.17 -25.99 -0.13
C ARG A 365 -14.47 -25.35 1.06
N VAL A 366 -13.98 -26.17 1.99
CA VAL A 366 -13.04 -25.71 3.04
C VAL A 366 -11.68 -25.49 2.39
N MET A 367 -11.29 -24.22 2.26
CA MET A 367 -10.04 -23.80 1.61
C MET A 367 -9.06 -23.26 2.67
N PRO A 368 -7.77 -23.58 2.58
CA PRO A 368 -6.78 -23.07 3.52
C PRO A 368 -6.74 -21.54 3.55
N ARG A 369 -6.61 -20.95 4.74
CA ARG A 369 -6.51 -19.48 4.90
C ARG A 369 -5.34 -18.91 4.10
N SER A 370 -4.18 -19.56 4.15
CA SER A 370 -2.97 -19.14 3.43
C SER A 370 -3.18 -19.08 1.91
N TYR A 371 -4.09 -19.89 1.38
CA TYR A 371 -4.47 -19.84 -0.03
C TYR A 371 -5.45 -18.70 -0.31
N LEU A 372 -6.48 -18.53 0.52
CA LEU A 372 -7.50 -17.48 0.37
C LEU A 372 -6.94 -16.06 0.60
N GLN A 373 -5.84 -15.93 1.34
CA GLN A 373 -5.10 -14.67 1.52
C GLN A 373 -4.47 -14.15 0.24
N ASN A 374 -4.22 -15.00 -0.75
CA ASN A 374 -3.77 -14.54 -2.05
C ASN A 374 -4.99 -13.99 -2.83
N PRO A 375 -4.90 -12.77 -3.38
CA PRO A 375 -5.97 -12.21 -4.18
C PRO A 375 -6.24 -13.02 -5.43
N ILE A 376 -7.51 -13.10 -5.81
CA ILE A 376 -7.89 -13.57 -7.15
C ILE A 376 -7.39 -12.54 -8.15
N GLU A 377 -6.70 -12.98 -9.19
CA GLU A 377 -6.19 -12.10 -10.25
C GLU A 377 -7.31 -11.67 -11.20
N THR A 378 -8.23 -10.84 -10.71
CA THR A 378 -9.27 -10.17 -11.50
C THR A 378 -8.72 -8.96 -12.27
N PHE A 379 -7.57 -8.46 -11.83
CA PHE A 379 -6.88 -7.28 -12.34
C PHE A 379 -5.85 -7.65 -13.40
N GLN A 380 -5.32 -6.63 -14.05
CA GLN A 380 -4.30 -6.73 -15.09
C GLN A 380 -3.06 -5.91 -14.72
N MET A 381 -1.92 -6.29 -15.28
CA MET A 381 -0.66 -5.56 -15.14
C MET A 381 -0.76 -4.10 -15.62
N TRP A 382 0.00 -3.21 -14.98
CA TRP A 382 0.05 -1.79 -15.34
C TRP A 382 0.63 -1.53 -16.73
N SER A 383 1.66 -2.31 -17.08
CA SER A 383 2.37 -2.26 -18.35
C SER A 383 2.71 -3.68 -18.78
N GLU A 384 2.82 -3.90 -20.09
CA GLU A 384 3.05 -5.23 -20.65
C GLU A 384 4.41 -5.80 -20.23
N MET A 385 4.42 -7.06 -19.81
CA MET A 385 5.62 -7.80 -19.48
C MET A 385 5.55 -9.23 -20.01
N LEU A 386 6.67 -9.73 -20.52
CA LEU A 386 6.73 -11.02 -21.20
C LEU A 386 6.62 -12.21 -20.24
N SER A 387 7.12 -12.09 -19.00
CA SER A 387 7.22 -13.21 -18.06
C SER A 387 7.00 -12.77 -16.60
N PRO A 388 6.35 -13.59 -15.75
CA PRO A 388 6.20 -13.33 -14.32
C PRO A 388 7.55 -13.38 -13.56
N PRO A 389 7.61 -12.88 -12.31
CA PRO A 389 6.52 -12.34 -11.49
C PRO A 389 6.08 -10.94 -11.91
N TYR A 390 4.77 -10.67 -11.90
CA TYR A 390 4.21 -9.35 -12.27
C TYR A 390 4.02 -8.41 -11.08
N TYR A 391 3.69 -8.98 -9.92
CA TYR A 391 3.26 -8.21 -8.75
C TYR A 391 4.19 -8.46 -7.57
N MET A 392 4.15 -7.55 -6.59
CA MET A 392 4.87 -7.66 -5.31
C MET A 392 4.23 -8.66 -4.33
N PHE A 393 3.29 -9.48 -4.79
CA PHE A 393 2.57 -10.50 -4.03
C PHE A 393 2.14 -11.65 -4.93
N ASN A 394 1.82 -12.79 -4.32
CA ASN A 394 1.29 -13.96 -5.03
C ASN A 394 -0.20 -13.78 -5.30
N THR A 395 -0.64 -14.21 -6.47
CA THR A 395 -2.05 -14.24 -6.86
C THR A 395 -2.55 -15.67 -6.94
N ARG A 396 -3.87 -15.83 -7.06
CA ARG A 396 -4.50 -17.08 -7.49
C ARG A 396 -5.36 -16.83 -8.71
N VAL A 397 -5.37 -17.80 -9.61
CA VAL A 397 -6.15 -17.73 -10.85
C VAL A 397 -7.65 -17.83 -10.56
N LEU A 398 -8.47 -17.26 -11.45
CA LEU A 398 -9.90 -17.52 -11.44
C LEU A 398 -10.13 -19.01 -11.71
N SER A 399 -10.85 -19.67 -10.81
CA SER A 399 -11.19 -21.08 -10.95
C SER A 399 -12.56 -21.22 -11.61
N ASN A 400 -12.65 -22.09 -12.62
CA ASN A 400 -13.93 -22.50 -13.22
C ASN A 400 -14.56 -23.71 -12.52
N TYR A 401 -13.87 -24.27 -11.52
CA TYR A 401 -14.42 -25.36 -10.72
C TYR A 401 -15.46 -24.83 -9.75
N SER A 402 -16.68 -25.36 -9.83
CA SER A 402 -17.84 -24.88 -9.07
C SER A 402 -17.62 -24.80 -7.57
N CYS A 403 -16.79 -25.65 -6.96
CA CYS A 403 -16.54 -25.59 -5.52
C CYS A 403 -15.52 -24.50 -5.10
N GLU A 404 -14.70 -24.04 -6.05
CA GLU A 404 -13.60 -23.10 -5.82
C GLU A 404 -13.88 -21.71 -6.40
N ALA A 405 -14.81 -21.61 -7.34
CA ALA A 405 -15.32 -20.35 -7.85
C ALA A 405 -16.19 -19.68 -6.77
N PRO A 406 -15.84 -18.47 -6.31
CA PRO A 406 -16.58 -17.82 -5.23
C PRO A 406 -17.97 -17.38 -5.67
N HIS A 407 -18.93 -17.45 -4.76
CA HIS A 407 -20.09 -16.57 -4.81
C HIS A 407 -19.67 -15.20 -4.29
N VAL A 408 -19.85 -14.16 -5.09
CA VAL A 408 -19.37 -12.80 -4.76
C VAL A 408 -20.53 -11.92 -4.30
N PHE A 409 -20.33 -11.28 -3.14
CA PHE A 409 -21.26 -10.34 -2.55
C PHE A 409 -20.52 -9.01 -2.32
N PHE A 410 -21.17 -7.89 -2.61
CA PHE A 410 -20.61 -6.56 -2.41
C PHE A 410 -21.35 -5.81 -1.31
N PHE A 411 -20.62 -4.91 -0.64
CA PHE A 411 -21.14 -4.04 0.39
C PHE A 411 -22.35 -3.24 -0.12
N GLU A 412 -23.45 -3.29 0.62
CA GLU A 412 -24.72 -2.65 0.30
C GLU A 412 -25.04 -1.53 1.29
N SER A 413 -24.95 -1.80 2.59
CA SER A 413 -25.29 -0.84 3.63
C SER A 413 -24.63 -1.14 4.97
N ILE A 414 -24.56 -0.12 5.83
CA ILE A 414 -23.99 -0.18 7.16
C ILE A 414 -24.91 0.49 8.17
N LYS A 415 -25.03 -0.10 9.36
CA LYS A 415 -25.81 0.45 10.48
C LYS A 415 -25.10 0.21 11.79
N LYS A 416 -24.89 1.27 12.57
CA LYS A 416 -24.49 1.16 13.98
C LYS A 416 -25.72 0.92 14.84
N THR A 417 -25.64 -0.07 15.73
CA THR A 417 -26.73 -0.46 16.64
C THR A 417 -26.55 0.19 18.01
N SER A 418 -27.60 0.15 18.83
CA SER A 418 -27.55 0.62 20.22
C SER A 418 -26.65 -0.22 21.13
N LYS A 419 -26.28 -1.44 20.72
CA LYS A 419 -25.46 -2.38 21.51
C LYS A 419 -23.96 -2.26 21.26
N ASN A 420 -23.50 -1.13 20.74
CA ASN A 420 -22.10 -0.93 20.33
C ASN A 420 -21.62 -1.97 19.30
N GLU A 421 -22.51 -2.39 18.41
CA GLU A 421 -22.21 -3.28 17.28
C GLU A 421 -22.47 -2.54 15.96
N ILE A 422 -21.71 -2.88 14.92
CA ILE A 422 -21.90 -2.42 13.55
C ILE A 422 -22.40 -3.61 12.73
N VAL A 423 -23.50 -3.41 12.01
CA VAL A 423 -24.04 -4.39 11.07
C VAL A 423 -23.74 -3.91 9.66
N THR A 424 -23.00 -4.72 8.90
CA THR A 424 -22.74 -4.50 7.48
C THR A 424 -23.52 -5.53 6.66
N SER A 425 -24.17 -5.06 5.61
CA SER A 425 -24.98 -5.86 4.70
C SER A 425 -24.28 -5.98 3.36
N TYR A 426 -24.27 -7.18 2.79
CA TYR A 426 -23.68 -7.48 1.49
C TYR A 426 -24.72 -8.17 0.62
N SER A 427 -24.85 -7.72 -0.63
CA SER A 427 -25.78 -8.27 -1.61
C SER A 427 -25.02 -9.02 -2.70
N ARG A 428 -25.61 -10.09 -3.21
CA ARG A 428 -25.02 -10.89 -4.29
C ARG A 428 -24.83 -10.03 -5.54
N ALA A 429 -23.62 -10.05 -6.10
CA ALA A 429 -23.27 -9.29 -7.29
C ALA A 429 -24.01 -9.77 -8.54
N SER A 430 -23.88 -11.07 -8.81
CA SER A 430 -24.46 -11.76 -9.95
C SER A 430 -24.45 -13.27 -9.70
N PRO A 431 -25.24 -14.05 -10.45
CA PRO A 431 -25.04 -15.50 -10.53
C PRO A 431 -23.64 -15.81 -11.06
N ARG A 432 -23.02 -16.89 -10.57
CA ARG A 432 -21.64 -17.26 -10.97
C ARG A 432 -21.47 -17.60 -12.45
N GLY A 433 -22.57 -17.87 -13.16
CA GLY A 433 -22.53 -18.27 -14.57
C GLY A 433 -21.91 -19.65 -14.79
N ILE A 434 -21.81 -20.47 -13.75
CA ILE A 434 -21.26 -21.83 -13.81
C ILE A 434 -22.43 -22.82 -13.86
N PHE A 435 -22.49 -23.63 -14.92
CA PHE A 435 -23.61 -24.54 -15.19
C PHE A 435 -23.67 -25.75 -14.24
N LEU A 436 -22.53 -26.21 -13.74
CA LEU A 436 -22.44 -27.35 -12.82
C LEU A 436 -22.44 -26.85 -11.38
N SER A 437 -23.29 -27.42 -10.53
CA SER A 437 -23.21 -27.17 -9.08
C SER A 437 -22.03 -27.92 -8.46
N CYS A 438 -21.46 -27.39 -7.37
CA CYS A 438 -20.42 -28.10 -6.62
C CYS A 438 -20.92 -29.43 -6.03
N SER A 439 -22.19 -29.47 -5.62
CA SER A 439 -22.84 -30.64 -5.05
C SER A 439 -24.15 -30.92 -5.76
N SER A 440 -24.44 -32.20 -5.98
CA SER A 440 -25.76 -32.68 -6.41
C SER A 440 -26.82 -32.53 -5.31
N ASN A 441 -26.42 -32.27 -4.07
CA ASN A 441 -27.33 -31.98 -2.98
C ASN A 441 -27.59 -30.47 -2.90
N GLU A 442 -28.79 -30.05 -3.29
CA GLU A 442 -29.22 -28.64 -3.28
C GLU A 442 -29.11 -27.99 -1.90
N SER A 443 -29.25 -28.74 -0.81
CA SER A 443 -29.09 -28.21 0.55
C SER A 443 -27.64 -27.78 0.87
N ARG A 444 -26.66 -28.25 0.10
CA ARG A 444 -25.23 -27.91 0.28
C ARG A 444 -24.76 -26.76 -0.59
N THR A 445 -25.59 -26.28 -1.53
CA THR A 445 -25.19 -25.15 -2.37
C THR A 445 -25.49 -23.81 -1.70
N ALA A 446 -24.59 -22.85 -1.89
CA ALA A 446 -24.78 -21.47 -1.49
C ALA A 446 -25.52 -20.63 -2.55
N GLU A 447 -26.03 -21.20 -3.65
CA GLU A 447 -26.73 -20.43 -4.69
C GLU A 447 -27.98 -19.69 -4.18
N HIS A 448 -28.66 -20.25 -3.19
CA HIS A 448 -29.86 -19.65 -2.60
C HIS A 448 -29.55 -18.43 -1.69
N ILE A 449 -28.28 -18.16 -1.36
CA ILE A 449 -27.90 -17.04 -0.51
C ILE A 449 -27.86 -15.76 -1.33
N PHE A 450 -28.71 -14.79 -1.03
CA PHE A 450 -28.73 -13.49 -1.72
C PHE A 450 -28.15 -12.36 -0.88
N LYS A 451 -28.10 -12.55 0.45
CA LYS A 451 -27.68 -11.53 1.39
C LYS A 451 -26.80 -12.10 2.50
N ILE A 452 -25.79 -11.33 2.90
CA ILE A 452 -24.94 -11.65 4.04
C ILE A 452 -24.96 -10.46 4.99
N GLU A 453 -25.17 -10.72 6.27
CA GLU A 453 -25.07 -9.72 7.33
C GLU A 453 -23.89 -10.08 8.22
N VAL A 454 -22.94 -9.14 8.35
CA VAL A 454 -21.77 -9.28 9.21
C VAL A 454 -21.89 -8.28 10.36
N VAL A 455 -21.90 -8.81 11.59
CA VAL A 455 -21.93 -8.03 12.83
C VAL A 455 -20.51 -7.92 13.38
N SER A 456 -19.98 -6.71 13.51
CA SER A 456 -18.67 -6.45 14.12
C SER A 456 -18.78 -5.56 15.37
N PRO A 457 -17.86 -5.65 16.33
CA PRO A 457 -17.79 -4.70 17.43
C PRO A 457 -17.59 -3.28 16.90
N ALA A 458 -18.26 -2.28 17.49
CA ALA A 458 -18.04 -0.88 17.13
C ALA A 458 -16.79 -0.27 17.80
N THR A 459 -16.10 -1.04 18.65
CA THR A 459 -14.83 -0.65 19.24
C THR A 459 -13.75 -0.64 18.16
N LYS A 460 -13.05 0.50 18.04
CA LYS A 460 -11.94 0.70 17.11
C LYS A 460 -10.77 -0.24 17.43
N ARG A 461 -10.17 -0.86 16.40
CA ARG A 461 -8.97 -1.70 16.56
C ARG A 461 -7.71 -0.89 16.30
N ILE A 462 -6.98 -0.55 17.36
CA ILE A 462 -5.72 0.21 17.26
C ILE A 462 -4.52 -0.74 17.08
N GLU A 463 -4.63 -1.93 17.69
CA GLU A 463 -3.65 -3.00 17.60
C GLU A 463 -4.14 -4.13 16.69
N MET A 464 -3.23 -4.64 15.85
CA MET A 464 -3.52 -5.61 14.81
C MET A 464 -2.39 -6.66 14.74
N ASP A 465 -2.19 -7.36 15.84
CA ASP A 465 -1.28 -8.50 15.95
C ASP A 465 -1.81 -9.72 15.18
N ARG A 466 -3.13 -9.96 15.24
CA ARG A 466 -3.86 -11.01 14.54
C ARG A 466 -5.16 -10.48 13.93
N CYS A 467 -5.78 -11.29 13.06
CA CYS A 467 -7.10 -10.94 12.52
C CYS A 467 -8.17 -11.27 13.54
N GLU A 468 -9.35 -10.67 13.36
CA GLU A 468 -10.56 -11.11 14.04
C GLU A 468 -10.88 -12.57 13.69
N CYS A 469 -11.52 -13.21 14.67
CA CYS A 469 -12.21 -14.48 14.47
C CYS A 469 -13.66 -14.18 14.13
N CYS A 470 -14.33 -15.18 13.57
CA CYS A 470 -15.69 -15.02 13.11
C CYS A 470 -16.45 -16.33 13.22
N ASP A 471 -17.69 -16.21 13.67
CA ASP A 471 -18.61 -17.32 13.80
C ASP A 471 -19.77 -17.11 12.84
N ILE A 472 -20.16 -18.20 12.19
CA ILE A 472 -21.33 -18.21 11.31
C ILE A 472 -22.52 -18.56 12.20
N VAL A 473 -23.24 -17.52 12.63
CA VAL A 473 -24.32 -17.60 13.62
C VAL A 473 -25.48 -18.45 13.10
N GLY A 474 -25.77 -18.33 11.80
CA GLY A 474 -26.79 -19.13 11.16
C GLY A 474 -27.01 -18.76 9.70
N ILE A 475 -27.64 -19.68 8.98
CA ILE A 475 -28.13 -19.48 7.63
C ILE A 475 -29.65 -19.65 7.70
N VAL A 476 -30.39 -18.59 7.40
CA VAL A 476 -31.85 -18.55 7.51
C VAL A 476 -32.43 -18.11 6.18
N GLY A 477 -33.14 -19.02 5.51
CA GLY A 477 -33.68 -18.77 4.17
C GLY A 477 -32.56 -18.39 3.19
N ASN A 478 -32.64 -17.19 2.63
CA ASN A 478 -31.66 -16.67 1.68
C ASN A 478 -30.57 -15.78 2.29
N LYS A 479 -30.41 -15.80 3.62
CA LYS A 479 -29.46 -14.94 4.34
C LYS A 479 -28.47 -15.73 5.18
N ALA A 480 -27.20 -15.32 5.16
CA ALA A 480 -26.19 -15.79 6.10
C ALA A 480 -25.86 -14.69 7.12
N HIS A 481 -25.80 -15.06 8.40
CA HIS A 481 -25.44 -14.16 9.50
C HIS A 481 -24.08 -14.56 10.07
N ILE A 482 -23.15 -13.61 10.11
CA ILE A 482 -21.78 -13.80 10.56
C ILE A 482 -21.50 -12.79 11.68
N LYS A 483 -20.82 -13.22 12.74
CA LYS A 483 -20.42 -12.35 13.85
C LYS A 483 -18.91 -12.37 14.00
N PHE A 484 -18.29 -11.20 13.98
CA PHE A 484 -16.89 -11.02 14.33
C PHE A 484 -16.72 -10.97 15.85
N ARG A 485 -15.60 -11.47 16.30
CA ARG A 485 -15.17 -11.44 17.70
C ARG A 485 -13.66 -11.46 17.81
N GLU A 486 -13.18 -11.12 19.00
CA GLU A 486 -11.80 -11.45 19.33
C GLU A 486 -11.60 -12.97 19.32
N CYS A 487 -10.45 -13.36 18.81
CA CYS A 487 -10.03 -14.74 18.90
C CYS A 487 -9.63 -15.09 20.33
N MET A 488 -9.84 -16.34 20.72
CA MET A 488 -9.26 -16.83 21.98
C MET A 488 -7.74 -16.94 21.83
N THR A 489 -7.01 -16.83 22.94
CA THR A 489 -5.53 -16.78 22.97
C THR A 489 -4.90 -17.90 22.14
N ASP A 490 -5.34 -19.15 22.33
CA ASP A 490 -4.81 -20.33 21.65
C ASP A 490 -5.68 -20.83 20.48
N GLU A 491 -6.61 -19.99 19.99
CA GLU A 491 -7.52 -20.38 18.93
C GLU A 491 -6.81 -20.51 17.57
N ILE A 492 -6.84 -21.72 17.02
CA ILE A 492 -6.43 -22.02 15.66
C ILE A 492 -7.64 -21.90 14.74
N ILE A 493 -7.59 -20.94 13.81
CA ILE A 493 -8.64 -20.72 12.83
C ILE A 493 -8.32 -21.58 11.61
N ALA A 494 -8.74 -22.85 11.59
CA ALA A 494 -8.48 -23.80 10.50
C ALA A 494 -9.66 -24.73 10.21
#